data_AF-A0A4R1BME2-F1
#
_entry.id   AF-A0A4R1BME2-F1
#
_cell.length_a   1.000
_cell.length_b   1.000
_cell.length_c   1.000
_cell.angle_alpha   90.00
_cell.angle_beta   90.00
_cell.angle_gamma   90.00
#
_symmetry.space_group_name_H-M   'P 1'
#
loop_
_entity.id
_entity.type
_entity.pdbx_description
1 polymer ?
#
loop_
_entity_poly.entity_id
_entity_poly.type
_entity_poly.pdbx_seq_one_letter_code
_entity_poly.pdbx_strand_id
1 'polypeptide(L)'
;MLRYLLPPPDNKLSRGINIFYLVAGIVLLVFTIFGQLTDTGSPVKLPVHVFGKEAPVIDSLPVATVTQSGVLQITHPTILQRLLAPGEFVMFDLVHAAWLLSVLIVCGLCFRKFNYRDPFTRQSLKGIRLLFWLTMFFWLVTALRQPWYIAQVKEITGGRYHIDFIDYFMTPEFWVFLVLQRLVYIFRKGYELTLEQQHTI
;
A
#
# COMPACT_ATOMS: atom_id res chain seq x y z
N MET A 1 15.98 39.18 -17.97
CA MET A 1 16.53 38.09 -18.82
C MET A 1 17.85 37.55 -18.22
N LEU A 2 17.87 37.15 -16.94
CA LEU A 2 19.11 36.84 -16.19
C LEU A 2 18.97 35.68 -15.18
N ARG A 3 17.90 34.86 -15.27
CA ARG A 3 17.66 33.73 -14.34
C ARG A 3 18.29 32.39 -14.76
N TYR A 4 19.17 32.37 -15.77
CA TYR A 4 19.72 31.12 -16.33
C TYR A 4 21.14 30.75 -15.87
N LEU A 5 21.76 31.50 -14.95
CA LEU A 5 23.17 31.30 -14.57
C LEU A 5 23.41 30.50 -13.28
N LEU A 6 22.38 29.87 -12.70
CA LEU A 6 22.63 28.89 -11.64
C LEU A 6 22.91 27.52 -12.28
N PRO A 7 24.10 26.92 -12.02
CA PRO A 7 24.35 25.54 -12.43
C PRO A 7 23.27 24.64 -11.83
N PRO A 8 22.86 23.58 -12.54
CA PRO A 8 21.85 22.67 -12.02
C PRO A 8 22.30 22.17 -10.64
N PRO A 9 21.44 22.19 -9.61
CA PRO A 9 21.80 21.67 -8.30
C PRO A 9 22.32 20.25 -8.48
N ASP A 10 23.52 20.01 -7.96
CA ASP A 10 24.28 18.80 -8.19
C ASP A 10 23.42 17.57 -7.85
N ASN A 11 23.28 16.69 -8.83
CA ASN A 11 22.33 15.58 -8.87
C ASN A 11 22.65 14.47 -7.84
N LYS A 12 23.59 14.74 -6.93
CA LYS A 12 24.04 13.85 -5.86
C LYS A 12 23.06 13.85 -4.68
N LEU A 13 22.49 15.00 -4.33
CA LEU A 13 21.55 15.10 -3.20
C LEU A 13 20.23 14.38 -3.52
N SER A 14 19.67 14.58 -4.73
CA SER A 14 18.47 13.87 -5.20
C SER A 14 18.67 12.36 -5.28
N ARG A 15 19.85 11.90 -5.75
CA ARG A 15 20.22 10.48 -5.75
C ARG A 15 20.36 9.91 -4.34
N GLY A 16 21.01 10.66 -3.43
CA GLY A 16 21.18 10.24 -2.04
C GLY A 16 19.85 10.06 -1.32
N ILE A 17 18.92 11.00 -1.53
CA ILE A 17 17.56 10.95 -0.97
C ILE A 17 16.78 9.74 -1.52
N ASN A 18 16.82 9.50 -2.83
CA ASN A 18 16.13 8.36 -3.44
C ASN A 18 16.70 7.00 -2.96
N ILE A 19 18.02 6.90 -2.81
CA ILE A 19 18.67 5.69 -2.27
C ILE A 19 18.28 5.49 -0.81
N PHE A 20 18.29 6.55 0.00
CA PHE A 20 17.90 6.48 1.40
C PHE A 20 16.48 5.95 1.57
N TYR A 21 15.51 6.52 0.83
CA TYR A 21 14.12 6.05 0.89
C TYR A 21 13.98 4.60 0.41
N LEU A 22 14.68 4.20 -0.65
CA LEU A 22 14.65 2.83 -1.14
C LEU A 22 15.22 1.84 -0.11
N VAL A 23 16.36 2.17 0.50
CA VAL A 23 16.97 1.35 1.56
C VAL A 23 16.07 1.29 2.78
N ALA A 24 15.50 2.41 3.22
CA ALA A 24 14.55 2.46 4.33
C ALA A 24 13.31 1.59 4.06
N GLY A 25 12.76 1.64 2.84
CA GLY A 25 11.64 0.80 2.43
C GLY A 25 11.98 -0.69 2.42
N ILE A 26 13.16 -1.07 1.91
CA ILE A 26 13.65 -2.46 1.93
C ILE A 26 13.82 -2.94 3.37
N VAL A 27 14.46 -2.14 4.23
CA VAL A 27 14.65 -2.45 5.64
C VAL A 27 13.30 -2.66 6.33
N LEU A 28 12.34 -1.77 6.08
CA LEU A 28 11.00 -1.87 6.66
C LEU A 28 10.26 -3.12 6.18
N LEU A 29 10.37 -3.49 4.90
CA LEU A 29 9.81 -4.72 4.35
C LEU A 29 10.47 -5.98 4.93
N VAL A 30 11.80 -5.96 5.08
CA VAL A 30 12.53 -7.07 5.71
C VAL A 30 12.08 -7.23 7.16
N PHE A 31 11.95 -6.13 7.92
CA PHE A 31 11.45 -6.17 9.30
C PHE A 31 10.00 -6.67 9.38
N THR A 32 9.10 -6.27 8.47
CA THR A 32 7.71 -6.75 8.48
C THR A 32 7.60 -8.21 8.06
N ILE A 33 8.35 -8.64 7.04
CA ILE A 33 8.38 -10.03 6.58
C ILE A 33 9.02 -10.94 7.65
N PHE A 34 10.18 -10.58 8.20
CA PHE A 34 10.79 -11.35 9.28
C PHE A 34 9.89 -11.35 10.51
N GLY A 35 9.31 -10.22 10.91
CA GLY A 35 8.37 -10.16 12.03
C GLY A 35 7.19 -11.13 11.88
N GLN A 36 6.66 -11.31 10.67
CA GLN A 36 5.53 -12.20 10.42
C GLN A 36 5.89 -13.65 10.09
N LEU A 37 7.08 -13.92 9.51
CA LEU A 37 7.49 -15.27 9.11
C LEU A 37 8.30 -16.01 10.17
N THR A 38 9.03 -15.31 11.05
CA THR A 38 9.89 -15.97 12.05
C THR A 38 9.07 -16.57 13.19
N ASP A 39 7.84 -16.08 13.39
CA ASP A 39 6.93 -16.56 14.42
C ASP A 39 5.91 -17.52 13.81
N THR A 40 6.39 -18.69 13.38
CA THR A 40 5.59 -19.72 12.71
C THR A 40 4.49 -20.30 13.60
N GLY A 41 4.46 -19.97 14.90
CA GLY A 41 3.44 -20.34 15.86
C GLY A 41 2.50 -19.20 16.30
N SER A 42 2.70 -17.95 15.89
CA SER A 42 1.81 -16.89 16.37
C SER A 42 0.43 -16.96 15.71
N PRO A 43 -0.62 -16.74 16.52
CA PRO A 43 -1.98 -16.70 16.02
C PRO A 43 -2.22 -15.41 15.22
N VAL A 44 -3.01 -15.52 14.15
CA VAL A 44 -3.53 -14.32 13.47
C VAL A 44 -4.61 -13.72 14.36
N LYS A 45 -4.42 -12.45 14.73
CA LYS A 45 -5.31 -11.67 15.58
C LYS A 45 -6.20 -10.79 14.71
N LEU A 46 -7.51 -10.94 14.83
CA LEU A 46 -8.50 -10.14 14.12
C LEU A 46 -9.43 -9.47 15.14
N PRO A 47 -9.63 -8.15 15.09
CA PRO A 47 -10.64 -7.50 15.91
C PRO A 47 -12.03 -7.94 15.45
N VAL A 48 -12.85 -8.42 16.38
CA VAL A 48 -14.20 -8.91 16.14
C VAL A 48 -15.19 -8.38 17.17
N HIS A 49 -16.43 -8.17 16.73
CA HIS A 49 -17.55 -7.70 17.54
C HIS A 49 -18.69 -8.71 17.54
N VAL A 50 -19.47 -8.74 18.63
CA VAL A 50 -20.70 -9.54 18.74
C VAL A 50 -21.88 -8.70 18.28
N PHE A 51 -22.75 -9.25 17.45
CA PHE A 51 -24.00 -8.56 17.08
C PHE A 51 -24.86 -8.29 18.33
N GLY A 52 -25.12 -7.01 18.62
CA GLY A 52 -26.07 -6.58 19.65
C GLY A 52 -25.65 -6.81 21.11
N LYS A 53 -24.36 -7.04 21.40
CA LYS A 53 -23.83 -7.15 22.77
C LYS A 53 -22.55 -6.33 22.94
N GLU A 54 -22.42 -5.68 24.10
CA GLU A 54 -21.28 -4.81 24.43
C GLU A 54 -19.98 -5.55 24.76
N ALA A 55 -20.03 -6.85 25.09
CA ALA A 55 -18.86 -7.61 25.50
C ALA A 55 -18.74 -8.97 24.78
N PRO A 56 -17.58 -9.27 24.16
CA PRO A 56 -17.28 -10.60 23.64
C PRO A 56 -17.06 -11.56 24.81
N VAL A 57 -17.74 -12.71 24.76
CA VAL A 57 -17.54 -13.81 25.72
C VAL A 57 -16.32 -14.61 25.26
N ILE A 58 -15.50 -15.11 26.19
CA ILE A 58 -14.45 -16.07 25.84
C ILE A 58 -15.13 -17.27 25.19
N ASP A 59 -14.85 -17.49 23.90
CA ASP A 59 -15.43 -18.61 23.15
C ASP A 59 -14.28 -19.40 22.52
N SER A 60 -14.23 -20.70 22.81
CA SER A 60 -13.26 -21.63 22.23
C SER A 60 -13.91 -22.32 21.04
N LEU A 61 -13.48 -21.96 19.83
CA LEU A 61 -13.91 -22.55 18.57
C LEU A 61 -12.88 -23.61 18.11
N PRO A 62 -13.25 -24.50 17.18
CA PRO A 62 -12.37 -25.61 16.76
C PRO A 62 -11.02 -25.17 16.18
N VAL A 63 -10.96 -23.98 15.58
CA VAL A 63 -9.76 -23.45 14.87
C VAL A 63 -9.38 -22.04 15.35
N ALA A 64 -10.11 -21.50 16.34
CA ALA A 64 -9.88 -20.15 16.82
C ALA A 64 -10.35 -19.94 18.27
N THR A 65 -9.77 -18.96 18.95
CA THR A 65 -10.21 -18.53 20.28
C THR A 65 -10.60 -17.07 20.25
N VAL A 66 -11.76 -16.73 20.80
CA VAL A 66 -12.15 -15.33 21.01
C VAL A 66 -11.76 -14.93 22.42
N THR A 67 -11.01 -13.85 22.53
CA THR A 67 -10.58 -13.27 23.81
C THR A 67 -11.61 -12.26 24.33
N GLN A 68 -11.61 -11.99 25.65
CA GLN A 68 -12.47 -10.96 26.26
C GLN A 68 -12.26 -9.56 25.69
N SER A 69 -11.10 -9.31 25.05
CA SER A 69 -10.81 -8.05 24.36
C SER A 69 -11.44 -7.95 22.96
N GLY A 70 -12.20 -8.96 22.51
CA GLY A 70 -12.79 -8.95 21.17
C GLY A 70 -11.79 -9.24 20.08
N VAL A 71 -10.76 -10.03 20.37
CA VAL A 71 -9.80 -10.47 19.35
C VAL A 71 -10.01 -11.95 19.08
N LEU A 72 -10.30 -12.28 17.83
CA LEU A 72 -10.31 -13.64 17.30
C LEU A 72 -8.88 -14.05 16.97
N GLN A 73 -8.40 -15.09 17.63
CA GLN A 73 -7.08 -15.66 17.44
C GLN A 73 -7.21 -16.97 16.67
N ILE A 74 -6.73 -17.01 15.43
CA ILE A 74 -6.67 -18.25 14.64
C ILE A 74 -5.38 -18.98 15.02
N THR A 75 -5.49 -20.16 15.62
CA THR A 75 -4.35 -20.93 16.18
C THR A 75 -3.47 -21.57 15.11
N HIS A 76 -4.06 -22.00 14.00
CA HIS A 76 -3.34 -22.59 12.86
C HIS A 76 -3.71 -21.90 11.55
N PRO A 77 -3.28 -20.63 11.35
CA PRO A 77 -3.62 -19.88 10.15
C PRO A 77 -2.87 -20.44 8.94
N THR A 78 -3.57 -20.56 7.82
CA THR A 78 -2.96 -20.91 6.54
C THR A 78 -1.99 -19.81 6.07
N ILE A 79 -1.08 -20.13 5.14
CA ILE A 79 -0.12 -19.16 4.58
C ILE A 79 -0.85 -17.94 3.99
N LEU A 80 -1.97 -18.16 3.29
CA LEU A 80 -2.79 -17.08 2.73
C LEU A 80 -3.42 -16.21 3.82
N GLN A 81 -3.91 -16.83 4.91
CA GLN A 81 -4.45 -16.11 6.06
C GLN A 81 -3.37 -15.31 6.80
N ARG A 82 -2.11 -15.74 6.78
CA ARG A 82 -1.01 -14.92 7.32
C ARG A 82 -0.68 -13.74 6.41
N LEU A 83 -0.50 -14.01 5.13
CA LEU A 83 -0.06 -13.01 4.15
C LEU A 83 -1.06 -11.87 3.97
N LEU A 84 -2.35 -12.21 4.02
CA LEU A 84 -3.43 -11.27 3.78
C LEU A 84 -4.06 -10.76 5.08
N ALA A 85 -3.60 -11.17 6.27
CA ALA A 85 -4.20 -10.74 7.52
C ALA A 85 -4.23 -9.20 7.58
N PRO A 86 -5.39 -8.57 7.80
CA PRO A 86 -5.41 -7.17 8.18
C PRO A 86 -4.67 -7.06 9.52
N GLY A 87 -3.65 -6.22 9.57
CA GLY A 87 -2.92 -5.97 10.81
C GLY A 87 -3.82 -5.27 11.84
N GLU A 88 -3.46 -5.37 13.13
CA GLU A 88 -4.12 -4.61 14.21
C GLU A 88 -4.17 -3.11 13.90
N PHE A 89 -3.13 -2.61 13.21
CA PHE A 89 -3.13 -1.31 12.56
C PHE A 89 -3.23 -1.50 11.04
N VAL A 90 -4.31 -0.98 10.46
CA VAL A 90 -4.59 -1.03 9.01
C VAL A 90 -3.39 -0.56 8.17
N MET A 91 -2.60 0.39 8.68
CA MET A 91 -1.45 0.96 7.97
C MET A 91 -0.15 0.12 8.03
N PHE A 92 -0.08 -0.93 8.85
CA PHE A 92 1.14 -1.73 9.07
C PHE A 92 0.93 -3.22 8.77
N ASP A 93 0.16 -3.52 7.73
CA ASP A 93 0.07 -4.88 7.21
C ASP A 93 1.05 -5.13 6.06
N LEU A 94 1.23 -6.41 5.71
CA LEU A 94 2.19 -6.83 4.68
C LEU A 94 1.81 -6.31 3.29
N VAL A 95 0.52 -6.14 3.01
CA VAL A 95 0.01 -5.65 1.72
C VAL A 95 0.37 -4.17 1.55
N HIS A 96 0.14 -3.35 2.56
CA HIS A 96 0.51 -1.92 2.56
C HIS A 96 2.02 -1.75 2.56
N ALA A 97 2.77 -2.59 3.28
CA ALA A 97 4.24 -2.58 3.24
C ALA A 97 4.78 -2.91 1.83
N ALA A 98 4.20 -3.92 1.17
CA ALA A 98 4.55 -4.29 -0.20
C ALA A 98 4.18 -3.19 -1.21
N TRP A 99 3.02 -2.54 -1.02
CA TRP A 99 2.61 -1.38 -1.82
C TRP A 99 3.61 -0.24 -1.69
N LEU A 100 3.92 0.17 -0.45
CA LEU A 100 4.84 1.27 -0.17
C LEU A 100 6.23 0.99 -0.74
N LEU A 101 6.76 -0.23 -0.57
CA LEU A 101 8.03 -0.62 -1.19
C LEU A 101 7.97 -0.51 -2.71
N SER A 102 6.89 -0.99 -3.32
CA SER A 102 6.74 -0.96 -4.77
C SER A 102 6.69 0.46 -5.31
N VAL A 103 5.99 1.37 -4.61
CA VAL A 103 5.98 2.81 -4.92
C VAL A 103 7.39 3.38 -4.84
N LEU A 104 8.15 3.06 -3.78
CA LEU A 104 9.53 3.53 -3.61
C LEU A 104 10.47 3.04 -4.73
N ILE A 105 10.34 1.78 -5.15
CA ILE A 105 11.11 1.21 -6.26
C ILE A 105 10.80 1.97 -7.57
N VAL A 106 9.52 2.18 -7.88
CA VAL A 106 9.13 2.88 -9.10
C VAL A 106 9.60 4.35 -9.06
N CYS A 107 9.46 5.02 -7.93
CA CYS A 107 9.98 6.37 -7.73
C CYS A 107 11.50 6.42 -7.95
N GLY A 108 12.24 5.50 -7.33
CA GLY A 108 13.70 5.42 -7.42
C GLY A 108 14.22 5.10 -8.83
N LEU A 109 13.51 4.28 -9.61
CA LEU A 109 13.91 3.89 -10.97
C LEU A 109 13.45 4.88 -12.04
N CYS A 110 12.19 5.30 -12.00
CA CYS A 110 11.59 6.12 -13.06
C CYS A 110 11.89 7.62 -12.91
N PHE A 111 12.10 8.12 -11.68
CA PHE A 111 12.30 9.55 -11.40
C PHE A 111 13.73 9.90 -10.98
N ARG A 112 14.68 8.97 -11.09
CA ARG A 112 16.10 9.18 -10.75
C ARG A 112 16.74 10.39 -11.42
N LYS A 113 16.32 10.71 -12.65
CA LYS A 113 16.85 11.81 -13.47
C LYS A 113 15.83 12.93 -13.67
N PHE A 114 14.84 13.04 -12.80
CA PHE A 114 13.81 14.08 -12.92
C PHE A 114 14.44 15.48 -12.85
N ASN A 115 14.05 16.35 -13.77
CA ASN A 115 14.51 17.73 -13.85
C ASN A 115 13.31 18.68 -13.84
N TYR A 116 13.31 19.67 -12.94
CA TYR A 116 12.25 20.66 -12.86
C TYR A 116 12.12 21.55 -14.11
N ARG A 117 13.19 21.70 -14.90
CA ARG A 117 13.15 22.48 -16.14
C ARG A 117 12.47 21.74 -17.29
N ASP A 118 12.49 20.40 -17.27
CA ASP A 118 11.85 19.56 -18.27
C ASP A 118 11.18 18.36 -17.58
N PRO A 119 10.03 18.59 -16.91
CA PRO A 119 9.35 17.56 -16.14
C PRO A 119 8.57 16.59 -17.03
N PHE A 120 8.15 17.01 -18.22
CA PHE A 120 7.27 16.26 -19.11
C PHE A 120 8.08 15.38 -20.05
N THR A 121 8.74 14.36 -19.51
CA THR A 121 9.48 13.38 -20.32
C THR A 121 8.68 12.09 -20.51
N ARG A 122 8.99 11.35 -21.58
CA ARG A 122 8.43 10.00 -21.81
C ARG A 122 8.71 9.06 -20.62
N GLN A 123 9.85 9.22 -19.94
CA GLN A 123 10.22 8.42 -18.79
C GLN A 123 9.35 8.75 -17.56
N SER A 124 9.14 10.04 -17.27
CA SER A 124 8.26 10.49 -16.20
C SER A 124 6.82 10.05 -16.44
N LEU A 125 6.31 10.17 -17.67
CA LEU A 125 4.96 9.71 -18.02
C LEU A 125 4.80 8.19 -17.83
N LYS A 126 5.81 7.39 -18.23
CA LYS A 126 5.84 5.94 -17.96
C LYS A 126 5.83 5.64 -16.45
N GLY A 127 6.64 6.38 -15.67
CA GLY A 127 6.70 6.23 -14.22
C GLY A 127 5.37 6.50 -13.53
N ILE A 128 4.70 7.61 -13.87
CA ILE A 128 3.38 7.94 -13.30
C ILE A 128 2.33 6.90 -13.70
N ARG A 129 2.34 6.42 -14.96
CA ARG A 129 1.43 5.34 -15.38
C ARG A 129 1.68 4.05 -14.62
N LEU A 130 2.94 3.70 -14.36
CA LEU A 130 3.29 2.52 -13.59
C LEU A 130 2.82 2.65 -12.14
N LEU A 131 3.06 3.81 -11.50
CA LEU A 131 2.53 4.11 -10.16
C LEU A 131 1.00 4.03 -10.11
N PHE A 132 0.33 4.55 -11.14
CA PHE A 132 -1.14 4.52 -11.26
C PHE A 132 -1.65 3.08 -11.26
N TRP A 133 -1.14 2.23 -12.16
CA TRP A 133 -1.54 0.84 -12.25
C TRP A 133 -1.20 0.04 -11.00
N LEU A 134 -0.03 0.30 -10.41
CA LEU A 134 0.41 -0.36 -9.20
C LEU A 134 -0.50 -0.02 -8.01
N THR A 135 -0.82 1.26 -7.85
CA THR A 135 -1.71 1.70 -6.76
C THR A 135 -3.13 1.18 -6.96
N MET A 136 -3.63 1.16 -8.20
CA MET A 136 -4.92 0.54 -8.53
C MET A 136 -4.94 -0.97 -8.19
N PHE A 137 -3.87 -1.69 -8.50
CA PHE A 137 -3.75 -3.12 -8.17
C PHE A 137 -3.81 -3.36 -6.66
N PHE A 138 -3.03 -2.63 -5.87
CA PHE A 138 -3.03 -2.78 -4.41
C PHE A 138 -4.36 -2.36 -3.78
N TRP A 139 -4.98 -1.28 -4.27
CA TRP A 139 -6.33 -0.91 -3.86
C TRP A 139 -7.35 -2.03 -4.14
N LEU A 140 -7.30 -2.66 -5.32
CA LEU A 140 -8.16 -3.78 -5.67
C LEU A 140 -7.92 -5.00 -4.76
N VAL A 141 -6.65 -5.32 -4.47
CA VAL A 141 -6.30 -6.38 -3.53
C VAL A 141 -6.90 -6.10 -2.15
N THR A 142 -6.76 -4.88 -1.62
CA THR A 142 -7.35 -4.48 -0.35
C THR A 142 -8.88 -4.57 -0.38
N ALA A 143 -9.50 -4.16 -1.49
CA ALA A 143 -10.95 -4.23 -1.67
C ALA A 143 -11.49 -5.67 -1.73
N LEU A 144 -10.75 -6.61 -2.33
CA LEU A 144 -11.13 -8.03 -2.39
C LEU A 144 -10.79 -8.78 -1.10
N ARG A 145 -9.76 -8.36 -0.39
CA ARG A 145 -9.27 -8.99 0.85
C ARG A 145 -10.28 -8.88 1.98
N GLN A 146 -10.90 -7.72 2.18
CA GLN A 146 -11.86 -7.53 3.26
C GLN A 146 -13.08 -8.46 3.21
N PRO A 147 -13.85 -8.55 2.10
CA PRO A 147 -15.00 -9.45 2.03
C PRO A 147 -14.58 -10.92 2.16
N TRP A 148 -13.39 -11.27 1.67
CA TRP A 148 -12.82 -12.60 1.85
C TRP A 148 -12.60 -12.94 3.34
N TYR A 149 -12.02 -12.02 4.13
CA TYR A 149 -11.87 -12.20 5.59
C TYR A 149 -13.18 -12.24 6.34
N ILE A 150 -14.14 -11.41 5.95
CA ILE A 150 -15.47 -11.40 6.56
C ILE A 150 -16.16 -12.75 6.35
N ALA A 151 -16.08 -13.31 5.14
CA ALA A 151 -16.62 -14.64 4.84
C ALA A 151 -15.93 -15.74 5.69
N GLN A 152 -14.60 -15.69 5.79
CA GLN A 152 -13.81 -16.61 6.62
C GLN A 152 -14.20 -16.54 8.11
N VAL A 153 -14.29 -15.34 8.69
CA VAL A 153 -14.69 -15.19 10.10
C VAL A 153 -16.13 -15.65 10.32
N LYS A 154 -17.04 -15.36 9.39
CA LYS A 154 -18.42 -15.85 9.47
C LYS A 154 -18.48 -17.38 9.45
N GLU A 155 -17.67 -18.03 8.62
CA GLU A 155 -17.57 -19.49 8.55
C GLU A 155 -17.00 -20.09 9.84
N ILE A 156 -15.87 -19.56 10.33
CA ILE A 156 -15.19 -20.06 11.55
C ILE A 156 -16.07 -19.89 12.79
N THR A 157 -16.81 -18.78 12.88
CA THR A 157 -17.59 -18.43 14.07
C THR A 157 -19.05 -18.86 14.00
N GLY A 158 -19.46 -19.51 12.91
CA GLY A 158 -20.87 -19.83 12.65
C GLY A 158 -21.78 -18.59 12.60
N GLY A 159 -21.22 -17.43 12.26
CA GLY A 159 -21.92 -16.14 12.18
C GLY A 159 -22.15 -15.42 13.52
N ARG A 160 -21.54 -15.86 14.62
CA ARG A 160 -21.69 -15.21 15.94
C ARG A 160 -20.92 -13.89 16.07
N TYR A 161 -19.83 -13.75 15.32
CA TYR A 161 -18.96 -12.57 15.35
C TYR A 161 -18.82 -11.96 13.95
N HIS A 162 -18.54 -10.66 13.90
CA HIS A 162 -18.26 -9.92 12.67
C HIS A 162 -17.02 -9.05 12.83
N ILE A 163 -16.36 -8.75 11.71
CA ILE A 163 -15.26 -7.78 11.64
C ILE A 163 -15.84 -6.47 11.11
N ASP A 164 -15.38 -5.35 11.67
CA ASP A 164 -15.71 -4.03 11.14
C ASP A 164 -15.18 -3.84 9.73
N PHE A 165 -16.06 -3.33 8.87
CA PHE A 165 -15.73 -3.02 7.51
C PHE A 165 -14.97 -1.70 7.45
N ILE A 166 -13.77 -1.72 6.88
CA ILE A 166 -13.05 -0.48 6.59
C ILE A 166 -13.49 -0.06 5.20
N ASP A 167 -14.15 1.09 5.11
CA ASP A 167 -14.60 1.63 3.84
C ASP A 167 -13.43 1.69 2.83
N TYR A 168 -13.63 1.11 1.64
CA TYR A 168 -12.62 1.06 0.58
C TYR A 168 -12.16 2.45 0.13
N PHE A 169 -12.97 3.48 0.39
CA PHE A 169 -12.64 4.87 0.11
C PHE A 169 -11.74 5.51 1.18
N MET A 170 -11.57 4.87 2.33
CA MET A 170 -10.72 5.35 3.43
C MET A 170 -9.30 4.82 3.37
N THR A 171 -8.97 3.97 2.39
CA THR A 171 -7.61 3.41 2.28
C THR A 171 -6.66 4.42 1.60
N PRO A 172 -5.39 4.49 2.02
CA PRO A 172 -4.43 5.44 1.46
C PRO A 172 -4.19 5.21 -0.04
N GLU A 173 -4.28 3.96 -0.51
CA GLU A 173 -4.14 3.62 -1.93
C GLU A 173 -5.22 4.29 -2.77
N PHE A 174 -6.46 4.36 -2.28
CA PHE A 174 -7.55 5.01 -3.02
C PHE A 174 -7.26 6.50 -3.28
N TRP A 175 -6.82 7.22 -2.25
CA TRP A 175 -6.50 8.63 -2.36
C TRP A 175 -5.28 8.88 -3.26
N VAL A 176 -4.23 8.06 -3.12
CA VAL A 176 -3.05 8.13 -3.99
C VAL A 176 -3.41 7.80 -5.44
N PHE A 177 -4.30 6.83 -5.66
CA PHE A 177 -4.82 6.48 -6.97
C PHE A 177 -5.52 7.67 -7.65
N LEU A 178 -6.40 8.39 -6.95
CA LEU A 178 -7.08 9.56 -7.50
C LEU A 178 -6.09 10.67 -7.89
N VAL A 179 -5.08 10.92 -7.05
CA VAL A 179 -4.02 11.90 -7.35
C VAL A 179 -3.23 11.48 -8.59
N LEU A 180 -2.84 10.21 -8.67
CA LEU A 180 -2.10 9.67 -9.81
C LEU A 180 -2.92 9.72 -11.10
N GLN A 181 -4.22 9.44 -11.05
CA GLN A 181 -5.11 9.57 -12.21
C GLN A 181 -5.06 10.99 -12.78
N ARG A 182 -5.14 12.01 -11.91
CA ARG A 182 -5.04 13.40 -12.33
C ARG A 182 -3.66 13.73 -12.87
N LEU A 183 -2.60 13.23 -12.25
CA LEU A 183 -1.22 13.43 -12.70
C LEU A 183 -0.97 12.80 -14.08
N VAL A 184 -1.50 11.60 -14.37
CA VAL A 184 -1.37 10.97 -15.70
C VAL A 184 -1.97 11.88 -16.77
N TYR A 185 -3.13 12.49 -16.52
CA TYR A 185 -3.77 13.40 -17.47
C TYR A 185 -2.91 14.65 -17.71
N ILE A 186 -2.43 15.28 -16.62
CA ILE A 186 -1.59 16.50 -16.70
C ILE A 186 -0.29 16.20 -17.44
N PHE A 187 0.40 15.11 -17.09
CA PHE A 187 1.67 14.76 -17.73
C PHE A 187 1.52 14.34 -19.19
N ARG A 188 0.40 13.71 -19.55
CA ARG A 188 0.11 13.39 -20.95
C ARG A 188 -0.03 14.66 -21.77
N LYS A 189 -0.87 15.60 -21.32
CA LYS A 189 -1.06 16.89 -22.02
C LYS A 189 0.22 17.72 -22.04
N GLY A 190 0.95 17.78 -20.92
CA GLY A 190 2.23 18.49 -20.86
C GLY A 190 3.25 17.92 -21.85
N TYR A 191 3.33 16.58 -21.97
CA TYR A 191 4.21 15.92 -22.93
C TYR A 191 3.81 16.20 -24.38
N GLU A 192 2.51 16.15 -24.70
CA GLU A 192 1.98 16.48 -26.03
C GLU A 192 2.34 17.94 -26.42
N LEU A 193 2.14 18.90 -25.50
CA LEU A 193 2.52 20.30 -25.72
C LEU A 193 4.04 20.50 -25.90
N THR A 194 4.86 19.78 -25.14
CA THR A 194 6.33 19.84 -25.29
C THR A 194 6.76 19.34 -26.68
N LEU A 195 6.13 18.27 -27.19
CA LEU A 195 6.40 17.78 -28.55
C LEU A 195 5.98 18.79 -29.61
N GLU A 196 4.80 19.40 -29.48
CA GLU A 196 4.33 20.44 -30.40
C GLU A 196 5.30 21.64 -30.45
N GLN A 197 5.77 22.12 -29.29
CA GLN A 197 6.75 23.20 -29.21
C GLN A 197 8.07 22.85 -29.89
N GLN A 198 8.54 21.61 -29.76
CA GLN A 198 9.77 21.14 -30.41
C GLN A 198 9.65 21.05 -31.95
N HIS A 199 8.43 20.91 -32.49
CA HIS A 199 8.19 20.80 -33.93
C HIS A 199 7.76 22.12 -34.59
N THR A 200 7.43 23.15 -33.81
CA THR A 200 6.95 24.45 -34.32
C THR A 200 8.05 25.53 -34.36
N ILE A 201 9.18 25.29 -33.67
CA ILE A 201 10.36 26.16 -33.63
C ILE A 201 11.41 25.62 -34.61
#